data_AF-A0A180ELL5-F1
#
_entry.id   AF-A0A180ELL5-F1
#
_cell.length_a   1.000
_cell.length_b   1.000
_cell.length_c   1.000
_cell.angle_alpha   90.00
_cell.angle_beta   90.00
_cell.angle_gamma   90.00
#
_symmetry.space_group_name_H-M   'P 1'
#
loop_
_entity.id
_entity.type
_entity.pdbx_description
1 polymer ?
#
loop_
_entity_poly.entity_id
_entity_poly.type
_entity_poly.pdbx_seq_one_letter_code
_entity_poly.pdbx_strand_id
1 'polypeptide(L)'
;MDATATKDLLHLRIEQADEKLLAVLAEMTETLFRTYQPEGITNPGQAKEPIGYRAGQALTTEELRAKISRAEKQIDEGEYLTPDYLEKEADAWLGENIG
;
A
#
# COMPACT_ATOMS: atom_id res chain seq x y z
N MET A 1 12.41 -19.47 -1.85
CA MET A 1 11.99 -19.18 -3.23
C MET A 1 11.79 -17.68 -3.33
N ASP A 2 12.34 -17.03 -4.37
CA ASP A 2 12.13 -15.59 -4.58
C ASP A 2 10.78 -15.33 -5.28
N ALA A 3 10.27 -14.10 -5.18
CA ALA A 3 8.98 -13.69 -5.74
C ALA A 3 8.89 -13.91 -7.26
N THR A 4 10.00 -13.72 -7.97
CA THR A 4 10.14 -13.92 -9.41
C THR A 4 10.01 -15.39 -9.77
N ALA A 5 10.73 -16.26 -9.07
CA ALA A 5 10.62 -17.71 -9.24
C ALA A 5 9.22 -18.24 -8.93
N THR A 6 8.53 -17.64 -7.96
CA THR A 6 7.14 -17.97 -7.64
C THR A 6 6.18 -17.55 -8.76
N LYS A 7 6.38 -16.35 -9.32
CA LYS A 7 5.59 -15.81 -10.42
C LYS A 7 5.72 -16.67 -11.69
N ASP A 8 6.94 -17.04 -12.07
CA ASP A 8 7.17 -17.81 -13.30
C ASP A 8 6.59 -19.22 -13.19
N LEU A 9 6.68 -19.82 -11.99
CA LEU A 9 6.07 -21.12 -11.73
C LEU A 9 4.54 -21.06 -11.77
N LEU A 10 3.93 -19.98 -11.29
CA LEU A 10 2.48 -19.78 -11.38
C LEU A 10 2.02 -19.60 -12.83
N HIS A 11 2.73 -18.80 -13.63
CA HIS A 11 2.42 -18.65 -15.06
C HIS A 11 2.45 -20.00 -15.80
N LEU A 12 3.50 -20.80 -15.59
CA LEU A 12 3.62 -22.11 -16.19
C LEU A 12 2.47 -23.06 -15.80
N ARG A 13 2.04 -23.01 -14.53
CA ARG A 13 0.92 -23.83 -14.04
C ARG A 13 -0.43 -23.38 -14.58
N ILE A 14 -0.61 -22.08 -14.83
CA ILE A 14 -1.80 -21.51 -15.47
C ILE A 14 -1.86 -21.88 -16.95
N GLU A 15 -0.74 -21.84 -17.67
CA GLU A 15 -0.69 -22.26 -19.08
C GLU A 15 -0.94 -23.77 -19.27
N GLN A 16 -0.58 -24.57 -18.26
CA GLN A 16 -0.82 -26.02 -18.23
C GLN A 16 -2.19 -26.39 -17.64
N ALA A 17 -2.98 -25.41 -17.19
CA ALA A 17 -4.24 -25.64 -16.54
C ALA A 17 -5.34 -26.01 -17.55
N ASP A 18 -6.09 -27.08 -17.25
CA ASP A 18 -7.34 -27.35 -17.94
C ASP A 18 -8.44 -26.39 -17.47
N GLU A 19 -9.58 -26.35 -18.19
CA GLU A 19 -10.72 -25.48 -17.85
C GLU A 19 -11.19 -25.63 -16.40
N LYS A 20 -11.06 -26.82 -15.80
CA LYS A 20 -11.47 -27.07 -14.42
C LYS A 20 -10.53 -26.41 -13.43
N LEU A 21 -9.22 -26.46 -13.67
CA LEU A 21 -8.24 -25.77 -12.84
C LEU A 21 -8.37 -24.24 -12.99
N LEU A 22 -8.59 -23.75 -14.21
CA LEU A 22 -8.84 -22.32 -14.44
C LEU A 22 -10.10 -21.84 -13.70
N ALA A 23 -11.18 -22.64 -13.70
CA ALA A 23 -12.39 -22.33 -12.95
C ALA A 23 -12.15 -22.25 -11.44
N VAL A 24 -11.37 -23.19 -10.87
CA VAL A 24 -11.03 -23.18 -9.45
C VAL A 24 -10.15 -21.97 -9.09
N LEU A 25 -9.16 -21.64 -9.93
CA LEU A 25 -8.31 -20.46 -9.71
C LEU A 25 -9.10 -19.15 -9.79
N ALA A 26 -10.06 -19.06 -10.72
CA ALA A 26 -10.95 -17.92 -10.82
C ALA A 26 -11.82 -17.77 -9.57
N GLU A 27 -12.40 -18.85 -9.06
CA GLU A 27 -13.24 -18.85 -7.85
C GLU A 27 -12.44 -18.47 -6.59
N MET A 28 -11.22 -19.00 -6.45
CA MET A 28 -10.32 -18.65 -5.35
C MET A 28 -9.94 -17.17 -5.39
N THR A 29 -9.60 -16.67 -6.57
CA THR A 29 -9.20 -15.27 -6.77
C THR A 29 -10.37 -14.33 -6.48
N GLU A 30 -11.56 -14.66 -6.98
CA GLU A 30 -12.80 -13.91 -6.73
C GLU A 30 -13.16 -13.89 -5.24
N THR A 31 -12.96 -15.00 -4.53
CA THR A 31 -13.15 -15.08 -3.07
C THR A 31 -12.16 -14.18 -2.32
N LEU A 32 -10.89 -14.16 -2.75
CA LEU A 32 -9.87 -13.27 -2.17
C LEU A 32 -10.20 -11.80 -2.44
N PHE A 33 -10.64 -11.45 -3.65
CA PHE A 33 -11.10 -10.10 -3.97
C PHE A 33 -12.30 -9.69 -3.10
N ARG A 34 -13.31 -10.55 -2.94
CA ARG A 34 -14.45 -10.33 -2.03
C ARG A 34 -14.02 -10.07 -0.59
N THR A 35 -13.03 -10.81 -0.13
CA THR A 35 -12.60 -10.78 1.27
C THR A 35 -11.74 -9.56 1.57
N TYR A 36 -10.84 -9.19 0.67
CA TYR A 36 -9.78 -8.20 0.94
C TYR A 36 -9.91 -6.89 0.15
N GLN A 37 -10.73 -6.86 -0.91
CA GLN A 37 -10.99 -5.68 -1.73
C GLN A 37 -12.46 -5.63 -2.18
N PRO A 38 -13.42 -5.56 -1.23
CA PRO A 38 -14.85 -5.59 -1.55
C PRO A 38 -15.28 -4.46 -2.50
N GLU A 39 -14.55 -3.35 -2.54
CA GLU A 39 -14.84 -2.21 -3.43
C GLU A 39 -14.49 -2.46 -4.92
N GLY A 40 -13.63 -3.44 -5.24
CA GLY A 40 -13.22 -3.76 -6.61
C GLY A 40 -14.26 -4.55 -7.42
N ILE A 41 -15.28 -5.09 -6.75
CA ILE A 41 -16.32 -5.96 -7.34
C ILE A 41 -17.42 -5.13 -8.00
N THR A 42 -17.68 -3.95 -7.45
CA THR A 42 -18.79 -3.09 -7.86
C THR A 42 -18.45 -2.25 -9.09
N ASN A 43 -17.16 -2.01 -9.36
CA ASN A 43 -16.68 -1.30 -10.55
C ASN A 43 -15.28 -1.79 -10.96
N PRO A 44 -15.17 -2.79 -11.84
CA PRO A 44 -13.88 -3.31 -12.31
C PRO A 44 -12.99 -2.29 -13.04
N GLY A 45 -13.55 -1.14 -13.47
CA GLY A 45 -12.81 -0.01 -14.05
C GLY A 45 -12.44 1.12 -13.08
N GLN A 46 -12.83 1.03 -11.81
CA GLN A 46 -12.51 2.02 -10.77
C GLN A 46 -11.59 1.48 -9.66
N ALA A 47 -11.13 0.24 -9.77
CA ALA A 47 -10.05 -0.25 -8.93
C ALA A 47 -8.83 0.64 -9.22
N LYS A 48 -8.60 1.65 -8.38
CA LYS A 48 -7.40 2.48 -8.45
C LYS A 48 -6.25 1.52 -8.22
N GLU A 49 -5.54 1.16 -9.28
CA GLU A 49 -4.43 0.23 -9.19
C GLU A 49 -3.46 0.77 -8.14
N PRO A 50 -3.23 0.01 -7.05
CA PRO A 50 -2.27 0.44 -6.04
C PRO A 50 -0.90 0.44 -6.70
N ILE A 51 -0.23 1.60 -6.69
CA ILE A 51 1.15 1.74 -7.15
C ILE A 51 2.16 1.24 -6.11
N GLY A 52 1.69 0.92 -4.91
CA GLY A 52 2.48 0.34 -3.83
C GLY A 52 1.71 0.30 -2.51
N TYR A 53 2.39 -0.15 -1.46
CA TYR A 53 1.86 -0.18 -0.10
C TYR A 53 2.79 0.60 0.84
N ARG A 54 2.23 1.44 1.71
CA ARG A 54 2.98 2.15 2.76
C ARG A 54 2.31 1.90 4.10
N ALA A 55 3.06 1.37 5.08
CA ALA A 55 2.53 0.97 6.39
C ALA A 55 1.28 0.06 6.30
N GLY A 56 1.27 -0.85 5.32
CA GLY A 56 0.16 -1.79 5.10
C GLY A 56 -1.05 -1.21 4.37
N GLN A 57 -1.09 0.09 4.09
CA GLN A 57 -2.17 0.72 3.33
C GLN A 57 -1.82 0.80 1.84
N ALA A 58 -2.77 0.45 0.99
CA ALA A 58 -2.67 0.64 -0.46
C ALA A 58 -2.49 2.13 -0.78
N LEU A 59 -1.57 2.44 -1.68
CA LEU A 59 -1.29 3.79 -2.13
C LEU A 59 -1.60 3.90 -3.63
N THR A 60 -2.48 4.83 -3.97
CA THR A 60 -2.82 5.16 -5.35
C THR A 60 -1.97 6.33 -5.86
N THR A 61 -1.90 6.50 -7.19
CA THR A 61 -1.19 7.63 -7.81
C THR A 61 -1.73 8.99 -7.35
N GLU A 62 -3.04 9.10 -7.17
CA GLU A 62 -3.70 10.33 -6.72
C GLU A 62 -3.35 10.67 -5.28
N GLU A 63 -3.37 9.67 -4.38
CA GLU A 63 -2.98 9.85 -2.98
C GLU A 63 -1.50 10.21 -2.84
N LEU A 64 -0.64 9.61 -3.67
CA LEU A 64 0.78 9.98 -3.71
C LEU A 64 0.95 11.45 -4.15
N ARG A 65 0.26 11.87 -5.21
CA ARG A 65 0.29 13.28 -5.68
C ARG A 65 -0.23 14.24 -4.60
N ALA A 66 -1.32 13.88 -3.92
CA ALA A 66 -1.86 14.68 -2.84
C ALA A 66 -0.88 14.80 -1.66
N LYS A 67 -0.16 13.72 -1.33
CA LYS A 67 0.89 13.74 -0.29
C LYS A 67 2.08 14.63 -0.69
N ILE A 68 2.52 14.57 -1.94
CA ILE A 68 3.60 15.43 -2.46
C ILE A 68 3.18 16.90 -2.36
N SER A 69 1.99 17.24 -2.87
CA SER A 69 1.48 18.61 -2.83
C SER A 69 1.32 19.14 -1.39
N ARG A 70 0.89 18.30 -0.45
CA ARG A 70 0.86 18.67 0.97
C ARG A 70 2.27 18.92 1.52
N ALA A 71 3.23 18.06 1.20
CA ALA A 71 4.61 18.21 1.68
C ALA A 71 5.26 19.48 1.12
N GLU A 72 5.04 19.80 -0.16
CA GLU A 72 5.51 21.06 -0.77
C GLU A 72 4.92 22.27 -0.04
N LYS A 73 3.61 22.25 0.21
CA LYS A 73 2.94 23.32 0.96
C LYS A 73 3.49 23.48 2.38
N GLN A 74 3.74 22.37 3.09
CA GLN A 74 4.35 22.40 4.42
C GLN A 74 5.75 23.01 4.40
N ILE A 75 6.54 22.73 3.36
CA ILE A 75 7.86 23.36 3.18
C ILE A 75 7.71 24.87 2.96
N ASP A 76 6.80 25.28 2.07
CA ASP A 76 6.54 26.70 1.78
C ASP A 76 6.04 27.47 3.01
N GLU A 77 5.23 26.84 3.85
CA GLU A 77 4.70 27.40 5.10
C GLU A 77 5.69 27.33 6.26
N GLY A 78 6.85 26.70 6.08
CA GLY A 78 7.86 26.52 7.14
C GLY A 78 7.50 25.45 8.18
N GLU A 79 6.49 24.63 7.91
CA GLU A 79 6.01 23.52 8.74
C GLU A 79 6.87 22.26 8.55
N TYR A 80 8.16 22.36 8.86
CA TYR A 80 9.08 21.22 8.85
C TYR A 80 9.72 20.99 10.23
N LEU A 81 9.99 19.73 10.54
CA LEU A 81 10.72 19.35 11.74
C LEU A 81 12.18 19.81 11.61
N THR A 82 12.62 20.66 12.54
CA THR A 82 14.04 21.02 12.67
C THR A 82 14.69 20.18 13.76
N PRO A 83 16.02 19.96 13.69
CA PRO A 83 16.77 19.35 14.78
C PRO A 83 16.50 20.03 16.13
N ASP A 84 16.48 21.36 16.16
CA ASP A 84 16.22 22.16 17.36
C ASP A 84 14.81 21.94 17.93
N TYR A 85 13.81 21.72 17.07
CA TYR A 85 12.45 21.40 17.51
C TYR A 85 12.40 20.01 18.15
N LEU A 86 13.04 19.03 17.51
CA LEU A 86 13.10 17.66 18.01
C LEU A 86 13.87 17.56 19.34
N GLU A 87 14.95 18.33 19.49
CA GLU A 87 15.73 18.39 20.73
C GLU A 87 14.90 18.97 21.88
N LYS A 88 14.15 20.06 21.64
CA LYS A 88 13.23 20.63 22.64
C LYS A 88 12.09 19.68 23.01
N GLU A 89 11.52 18.97 22.03
CA GLU A 89 10.44 18.02 22.27
C GLU A 89 10.96 16.81 23.06
N ALA A 90 12.16 16.31 22.75
CA ALA A 90 12.81 15.24 23.49
C ALA A 90 13.13 15.65 24.94
N ASP A 91 13.65 16.86 25.15
CA ASP A 91 13.93 17.41 26.48
C ASP A 91 12.66 17.59 27.30
N ALA A 92 11.56 18.05 26.70
CA ALA A 92 10.27 18.14 27.36
C ALA A 92 9.75 16.76 27.78
N TRP A 93 9.86 15.78 26.90
CA TRP A 93 9.38 14.42 27.16
C TRP A 93 10.21 13.69 28.23
N LEU A 94 11.53 13.90 28.25
CA LEU A 94 12.43 13.37 29.28
C LEU A 94 12.28 14.11 30.61
N GLY A 95 12.04 15.43 30.56
CA GLY A 95 11.81 16.26 31.75
C GLY A 95 10.51 15.94 32.47
N GLU A 96 9.43 15.60 31.75
CA GLU A 96 8.15 15.22 32.35
C GLU A 96 8.12 13.77 32.89
N ASN A 97 8.98 12.88 32.38
CA ASN A 97 8.97 11.45 32.76
C ASN A 97 10.09 11.04 33.74
N ILE A 98 11.00 11.96 34.11
CA ILE A 98 12.12 11.70 35.04
C ILE A 98 12.06 12.64 36.28
N GLY A 99 10.99 13.41 36.42
CA GLY A 99 10.71 14.27 37.60
C GLY A 99 10.00 13.54 38.74
#